data_AF-A0A1A8PE29-F1
#
_entry.id   AF-A0A1A8PE29-F1
#
_cell.length_a   1.000
_cell.length_b   1.000
_cell.length_c   1.000
_cell.angle_alpha   90.00
_cell.angle_beta   90.00
_cell.angle_gamma   90.00
#
_symmetry.space_group_name_H-M   'P 1'
#
loop_
_entity.id
_entity.type
_entity.pdbx_description
1 polymer ?
#
loop_
_entity_poly.entity_id
_entity_poly.type
_entity_poly.pdbx_seq_one_letter_code
_entity_poly.pdbx_strand_id
1 'polypeptide(L)'
;MKIKVCQGVGGIIIVTMVTGFMLAYNSGCGERSSSSSSPSSHHADSPVAVTQRPDRPPTLILEGYTGVMDFKPLKMYCSTCALVTSSGQLTESQRGDEIDRSQCVIRMNDAPSAGYQQDVGRRTSLRVVAHSSLQRVLRSRQELLNGSQDTVFIFWGPSSSMRQDGRGHVYNNLRLLKQLQPKLKVYIISRIKMLKFDELFKKETGIDRKSSNSWLSTGWFTMAIALELCNRINVYGMVPPDFCRSSSHPSVPYHYYEPSGPDECFMYLLHEKSRRGSHHRFITEKMVFSNWAQTLNIHFYQPDWNPAAVISGLNSSSFSAPAGS
;
A
#
# COMPACT_ATOMS: atom_id res chain seq x y z
N MET A 1 19.43 -60.25 -17.78
CA MET A 1 20.80 -60.59 -18.24
C MET A 1 21.31 -59.44 -19.10
N LYS A 2 22.47 -58.88 -18.73
CA LYS A 2 23.39 -57.99 -19.47
C LYS A 2 22.90 -56.58 -19.87
N ILE A 3 23.23 -55.66 -18.96
CA ILE A 3 23.57 -54.25 -19.19
C ILE A 3 24.79 -54.17 -20.13
N LYS A 4 24.78 -53.28 -21.12
CA LYS A 4 25.99 -52.82 -21.81
C LYS A 4 26.25 -51.35 -21.46
N VAL A 5 27.34 -51.16 -20.72
CA VAL A 5 28.01 -49.88 -20.48
C VAL A 5 29.04 -49.71 -21.59
N CYS A 6 29.11 -48.53 -22.21
CA CYS A 6 30.29 -48.09 -22.95
C CYS A 6 30.78 -46.78 -22.32
N GLN A 7 31.96 -46.85 -21.69
CA GLN A 7 32.76 -45.71 -21.29
C GLN A 7 33.55 -45.20 -22.50
N GLY A 8 33.61 -43.89 -22.67
CA GLY A 8 34.51 -43.21 -23.61
C GLY A 8 35.07 -41.94 -22.98
N VAL A 9 36.36 -41.99 -22.65
CA VAL A 9 37.28 -40.88 -22.31
C VAL A 9 37.24 -39.87 -23.47
N GLY A 10 37.21 -38.55 -23.36
CA GLY A 10 37.85 -37.60 -22.44
C GLY A 10 38.49 -36.52 -23.34
N GLY A 11 38.31 -35.24 -23.02
CA GLY A 11 38.90 -34.14 -23.79
C GLY A 11 38.43 -32.79 -23.29
N ILE A 12 39.14 -32.25 -22.29
CA ILE A 12 39.00 -30.85 -21.86
C ILE A 12 39.77 -29.99 -22.86
N ILE A 13 39.06 -29.16 -23.62
CA ILE A 13 39.67 -28.08 -24.41
C ILE A 13 39.48 -26.79 -23.61
N ILE A 14 40.52 -26.41 -22.88
CA ILE A 14 40.71 -25.05 -22.38
C ILE A 14 41.47 -24.30 -23.47
N VAL A 15 40.81 -23.33 -24.09
CA VAL A 15 41.48 -22.30 -24.89
C VAL A 15 41.23 -20.97 -24.19
N THR A 16 42.25 -20.52 -23.48
CA THR A 16 42.41 -19.14 -23.01
C THR A 16 43.00 -18.30 -24.14
N MET A 17 42.44 -17.12 -24.39
CA MET A 17 43.05 -15.87 -24.89
C MET A 17 41.89 -14.91 -25.23
N VAL A 18 41.48 -14.03 -24.32
CA VAL A 18 41.99 -12.65 -24.17
C VAL A 18 42.14 -11.93 -25.51
N THR A 19 41.13 -11.13 -25.85
CA THR A 19 41.31 -9.78 -26.40
C THR A 19 40.02 -9.00 -26.16
N GLY A 20 40.12 -7.96 -25.34
CA GLY A 20 39.03 -7.05 -25.05
C GLY A 20 38.69 -6.19 -26.26
N PHE A 21 37.40 -5.93 -26.44
CA PHE A 21 36.91 -4.83 -27.26
C PHE A 21 36.31 -3.79 -26.32
N MET A 22 37.17 -2.85 -25.91
CA MET A 22 36.76 -1.58 -25.29
C MET A 22 36.37 -0.62 -26.43
N LEU A 23 35.09 -0.31 -26.56
CA LEU A 23 34.64 0.85 -27.34
C LEU A 23 34.79 2.09 -26.45
N ALA A 24 35.94 2.76 -26.58
CA ALA A 24 36.13 4.11 -26.09
C ALA A 24 35.40 5.09 -27.03
N TYR A 25 34.33 5.70 -26.53
CA TYR A 25 33.73 6.88 -27.14
C TYR A 25 34.22 8.09 -26.35
N ASN A 26 35.10 8.90 -26.95
CA ASN A 26 35.53 10.16 -26.38
C ASN A 26 35.65 11.23 -27.46
N SER A 27 34.84 12.27 -27.32
CA SER A 27 35.00 13.59 -27.93
C SER A 27 33.76 14.39 -27.53
N GLY A 28 33.79 15.55 -26.90
CA GLY A 28 34.84 16.43 -26.39
C GLY A 28 34.12 17.69 -25.90
N CYS A 29 34.52 18.27 -24.77
CA CYS A 29 33.99 19.54 -24.29
C CYS A 29 34.51 20.69 -25.15
N GLY A 30 33.60 21.55 -25.61
CA GLY A 30 33.92 22.85 -26.21
C GLY A 30 32.94 23.90 -25.71
N GLU A 31 33.44 24.88 -24.96
CA GLU A 31 32.72 26.13 -24.66
C GLU A 31 32.63 27.00 -25.91
N ARG A 32 31.47 27.61 -26.14
CA ARG A 32 31.38 28.92 -26.80
C ARG A 32 30.13 29.66 -26.35
N SER A 33 30.37 30.83 -25.79
CA SER A 33 29.43 31.91 -25.55
C SER A 33 28.85 32.46 -26.85
N SER A 34 27.54 32.66 -26.90
CA SER A 34 26.93 33.72 -27.71
C SER A 34 25.59 34.14 -27.11
N SER A 35 25.56 35.41 -26.71
CA SER A 35 24.42 36.20 -26.29
C SER A 35 23.42 36.43 -27.41
N SER A 36 22.12 36.29 -27.12
CA SER A 36 21.07 37.11 -27.75
C SER A 36 19.81 37.16 -26.87
N SER A 37 19.60 38.34 -26.31
CA SER A 37 18.40 38.88 -25.65
C SER A 37 17.19 38.95 -26.61
N SER A 38 15.99 38.48 -26.25
CA SER A 38 14.85 39.25 -25.67
C SER A 38 13.53 38.62 -26.19
N PRO A 39 12.32 38.94 -25.69
CA PRO A 39 11.91 39.34 -24.35
C PRO A 39 10.81 38.44 -23.73
N SER A 40 10.68 38.63 -22.43
CA SER A 40 9.69 38.15 -21.46
C SER A 40 8.20 38.13 -21.87
N SER A 41 7.52 37.03 -21.53
CA SER A 41 6.09 37.02 -21.17
C SER A 41 5.92 36.30 -19.83
N HIS A 42 5.98 37.07 -18.74
CA HIS A 42 5.61 36.59 -17.41
C HIS A 42 4.08 36.50 -17.32
N HIS A 43 3.53 35.28 -17.43
CA HIS A 43 2.24 34.99 -16.83
C HIS A 43 2.50 34.62 -15.37
N ALA A 44 2.19 35.56 -14.49
CA ALA A 44 2.16 35.34 -13.05
C ALA A 44 0.98 34.43 -12.72
N ASP A 45 1.23 33.15 -12.49
CA ASP A 45 0.28 32.29 -11.80
C ASP A 45 0.27 32.69 -10.31
N SER A 46 -0.84 33.27 -9.89
CA SER A 46 -1.15 33.55 -8.49
C SER A 46 -1.08 32.24 -7.67
N PRO A 47 -0.39 32.20 -6.52
CA PRO A 47 -0.37 31.01 -5.71
C PRO A 47 -1.76 30.81 -5.09
N VAL A 48 -2.43 29.73 -5.49
CA VAL A 48 -3.63 29.23 -4.80
C VAL A 48 -3.23 28.96 -3.35
N ALA A 49 -3.86 29.68 -2.43
CA ALA A 49 -3.64 29.53 -1.00
C ALA A 49 -4.06 28.12 -0.57
N VAL A 50 -3.08 27.22 -0.48
CA VAL A 50 -3.23 25.95 0.24
C VAL A 50 -3.50 26.31 1.69
N THR A 51 -4.73 26.10 2.16
CA THR A 51 -5.08 26.27 3.57
C THR A 51 -4.27 25.25 4.38
N GLN A 52 -3.12 25.67 4.91
CA GLN A 52 -2.34 24.83 5.81
C GLN A 52 -3.18 24.58 7.05
N ARG A 53 -3.42 23.29 7.34
CA ARG A 53 -3.97 22.89 8.64
C ARG A 53 -3.01 23.40 9.73
N PRO A 54 -3.52 23.86 10.89
CA PRO A 54 -2.68 24.31 11.99
C PRO A 54 -1.65 23.24 12.34
N ASP A 55 -0.42 23.66 12.65
CA ASP A 55 0.71 22.80 12.98
C ASP A 55 0.30 21.73 13.99
N ARG A 56 0.22 20.49 13.50
CA ARG A 56 -0.17 19.34 14.31
C ARG A 56 1.00 19.07 15.28
N PRO A 57 0.73 18.85 16.59
CA PRO A 57 1.79 18.68 17.58
C PRO A 57 2.75 17.54 17.18
N PRO A 58 4.06 17.65 17.50
CA PRO A 58 5.13 16.76 17.02
C PRO A 58 4.95 15.27 17.40
N THR A 59 4.05 14.98 18.34
CA THR A 59 3.57 13.62 18.62
C THR A 59 2.06 13.60 18.71
N LEU A 60 1.41 13.09 17.67
CA LEU A 60 -0.01 12.79 17.69
C LEU A 60 -0.25 11.49 18.48
N ILE A 61 -1.09 11.57 19.52
CA ILE A 61 -1.61 10.38 20.22
C ILE A 61 -2.77 9.83 19.38
N LEU A 62 -2.62 8.60 18.90
CA LEU A 62 -3.62 7.92 18.08
C LEU A 62 -4.55 7.11 18.98
N GLU A 63 -5.81 7.55 19.08
CA GLU A 63 -6.81 6.87 19.90
C GLU A 63 -7.23 5.52 19.33
N GLY A 64 -7.36 4.53 20.22
CA GLY A 64 -7.89 3.22 19.88
C GLY A 64 -6.87 2.23 19.31
N TYR A 65 -5.58 2.59 19.31
CA TYR A 65 -4.47 1.66 19.06
C TYR A 65 -3.74 1.43 20.38
N THR A 66 -3.80 0.21 20.89
CA THR A 66 -3.37 -0.13 22.25
C THR A 66 -2.19 -1.08 22.21
N GLY A 67 -1.10 -0.74 22.90
CA GLY A 67 0.08 -1.58 23.01
C GLY A 67 -0.23 -2.91 23.70
N VAL A 68 0.31 -3.99 23.15
CA VAL A 68 0.17 -5.33 23.75
C VAL A 68 1.06 -5.38 25.00
N MET A 69 0.50 -5.88 26.11
CA MET A 69 1.09 -5.94 27.47
C MET A 69 1.16 -4.63 28.24
N ASP A 70 1.50 -3.50 27.61
CA ASP A 70 1.66 -2.21 28.32
C ASP A 70 0.44 -1.28 28.25
N PHE A 71 -0.53 -1.60 27.38
CA PHE A 71 -1.76 -0.85 27.14
C PHE A 71 -1.56 0.64 26.79
N LYS A 72 -0.34 1.04 26.41
CA LYS A 72 -0.05 2.43 26.07
C LYS A 72 -0.67 2.78 24.72
N PRO A 73 -1.18 4.01 24.55
CA PRO A 73 -1.66 4.46 23.25
C PRO A 73 -0.49 4.63 22.27
N LEU A 74 -0.74 4.41 20.98
CA LEU A 74 0.25 4.67 19.94
C LEU A 74 0.51 6.18 19.81
N LYS A 75 1.80 6.55 19.78
CA LYS A 75 2.25 7.91 19.48
C LYS A 75 3.06 7.86 18.19
N MET A 76 2.51 8.37 17.10
CA MET A 76 3.18 8.36 15.81
C MET A 76 2.60 9.44 14.91
N TYR A 77 3.47 10.16 14.20
CA TYR A 77 3.11 11.20 13.26
C TYR A 77 4.20 11.29 12.19
N CYS A 78 3.80 11.51 10.94
CA CYS A 78 4.73 11.68 9.83
C CYS A 78 4.24 12.79 8.89
N SER A 79 5.13 13.65 8.40
CA SER A 79 4.81 14.65 7.38
C SER A 79 4.42 13.97 6.07
N THR A 80 5.23 13.01 5.61
CA THR A 80 5.02 12.28 4.35
C THR A 80 5.07 10.77 4.60
N CYS A 81 4.06 10.08 4.10
CA CYS A 81 3.96 8.63 4.14
C CYS A 81 3.96 8.04 2.73
N ALA A 82 4.73 6.96 2.54
CA ALA A 82 4.55 6.03 1.43
C ALA A 82 3.71 4.85 1.92
N LEU A 83 2.51 4.68 1.39
CA LEU A 83 1.66 3.51 1.60
C LEU A 83 1.88 2.56 0.43
N VAL A 84 2.57 1.45 0.71
CA VAL A 84 2.91 0.45 -0.31
C VAL A 84 1.90 -0.69 -0.20
N THR A 85 1.07 -0.88 -1.23
CA THR A 85 0.16 -2.02 -1.29
C THR A 85 0.93 -3.33 -1.54
N SER A 86 0.21 -4.43 -1.65
CA SER A 86 0.79 -5.71 -2.06
C SER A 86 0.68 -5.98 -3.57
N SER A 87 0.09 -5.08 -4.37
CA SER A 87 -0.28 -5.35 -5.76
C SER A 87 0.91 -5.71 -6.66
N GLY A 88 0.69 -6.61 -7.63
CA GLY A 88 1.65 -6.92 -8.69
C GLY A 88 1.94 -5.76 -9.64
N GLN A 89 1.17 -4.68 -9.61
CA GLN A 89 1.49 -3.45 -10.35
C GLN A 89 2.87 -2.89 -9.98
N LEU A 90 3.37 -3.20 -8.77
CA LEU A 90 4.66 -2.74 -8.27
C LEU A 90 5.86 -3.43 -8.94
N THR A 91 5.67 -4.61 -9.53
CA THR A 91 6.75 -5.37 -10.17
C THR A 91 7.40 -4.55 -11.29
N GLU A 92 8.74 -4.50 -11.30
CA GLU A 92 9.56 -3.75 -12.26
C GLU A 92 9.31 -2.22 -12.28
N SER A 93 8.67 -1.68 -11.24
CA SER A 93 8.40 -0.23 -11.15
C SER A 93 9.64 0.61 -10.84
N GLN A 94 10.68 0.03 -10.24
CA GLN A 94 11.91 0.71 -9.83
C GLN A 94 11.69 1.91 -8.89
N ARG A 95 10.58 1.93 -8.15
CA ARG A 95 10.21 3.04 -7.24
C ARG A 95 10.77 2.91 -5.84
N GLY A 96 11.62 1.93 -5.57
CA GLY A 96 12.09 1.62 -4.22
C GLY A 96 12.81 2.78 -3.54
N ASP A 97 13.67 3.49 -4.26
CA ASP A 97 14.37 4.67 -3.74
C ASP A 97 13.42 5.85 -3.47
N GLU A 98 12.39 6.02 -4.29
CA GLU A 98 11.36 7.05 -4.11
C GLU A 98 10.52 6.77 -2.85
N ILE A 99 10.10 5.51 -2.68
CA ILE A 99 9.36 5.03 -1.50
C ILE A 99 10.20 5.29 -0.23
N ASP A 100 11.48 4.92 -0.25
CA ASP A 100 12.38 5.03 0.89
C ASP A 100 12.77 6.48 1.25
N ARG A 101 12.45 7.49 0.40
CA ARG A 101 12.60 8.92 0.76
C ARG A 101 11.48 9.43 1.67
N SER A 102 10.34 8.74 1.74
CA SER A 102 9.24 9.16 2.62
C SER A 102 9.65 9.06 4.09
N GLN A 103 9.15 9.95 4.95
CA GLN A 103 9.45 9.89 6.38
C GLN A 103 9.02 8.55 6.97
N CYS A 104 7.81 8.09 6.60
CA CYS A 104 7.27 6.82 7.01
C CYS A 104 6.89 5.94 5.82
N VAL A 105 7.26 4.67 5.88
CA VAL A 105 6.83 3.65 4.91
C VAL A 105 5.87 2.69 5.59
N ILE A 106 4.66 2.56 5.06
CA ILE A 106 3.57 1.76 5.57
C ILE A 106 3.38 0.54 4.68
N ARG A 107 3.47 -0.67 5.24
CA ARG A 107 3.27 -1.95 4.54
C ARG A 107 2.15 -2.77 5.17
N MET A 108 1.69 -3.79 4.44
CA MET A 108 0.57 -4.62 4.87
C MET A 108 0.97 -6.09 5.03
N ASN A 109 0.39 -6.76 6.03
CA ASN A 109 0.44 -8.21 6.21
C ASN A 109 1.86 -8.77 6.10
N ASP A 110 2.04 -9.82 5.29
CA ASP A 110 3.29 -10.53 5.04
C ASP A 110 4.05 -10.05 3.79
N ALA A 111 3.67 -8.90 3.22
CA ALA A 111 4.33 -8.36 2.02
C ALA A 111 5.83 -8.09 2.28
N PRO A 112 6.75 -8.82 1.60
CA PRO A 112 8.19 -8.76 1.85
C PRO A 112 8.82 -7.50 1.25
N SER A 113 9.99 -7.10 1.74
CA SER A 113 10.86 -6.14 1.04
C SER A 113 12.13 -6.80 0.53
N ALA A 114 12.54 -7.92 1.14
CA ALA A 114 13.71 -8.65 0.69
C ALA A 114 13.43 -9.33 -0.65
N GLY A 115 14.31 -9.12 -1.62
CA GLY A 115 14.16 -9.62 -2.99
C GLY A 115 13.40 -8.67 -3.92
N TYR A 116 12.76 -7.62 -3.38
CA TYR A 116 11.93 -6.66 -4.14
C TYR A 116 12.36 -5.20 -3.93
N GLN A 117 13.54 -4.97 -3.34
CA GLN A 117 13.98 -3.66 -2.88
C GLN A 117 13.98 -2.59 -3.97
N GLN A 118 14.31 -2.96 -5.20
CA GLN A 118 14.35 -2.02 -6.33
C GLN A 118 12.97 -1.44 -6.62
N ASP A 119 11.92 -2.24 -6.45
CA ASP A 119 10.55 -1.86 -6.78
C ASP A 119 9.81 -1.26 -5.58
N VAL A 120 9.93 -1.91 -4.41
CA VAL A 120 9.10 -1.60 -3.24
C VAL A 120 9.88 -0.95 -2.10
N GLY A 121 11.18 -0.75 -2.23
CA GLY A 121 12.04 -0.14 -1.20
C GLY A 121 12.40 -1.11 -0.08
N ARG A 122 13.25 -0.66 0.84
CA ARG A 122 13.77 -1.45 1.97
C ARG A 122 13.10 -1.13 3.29
N ARG A 123 12.67 0.12 3.49
CA ARG A 123 12.23 0.63 4.78
C ARG A 123 10.82 0.16 5.10
N THR A 124 10.54 -0.03 6.39
CA THR A 124 9.19 -0.23 6.94
C THR A 124 9.11 0.47 8.30
N SER A 125 8.32 1.54 8.39
CA SER A 125 8.08 2.26 9.64
C SER A 125 6.85 1.73 10.37
N LEU A 126 5.82 1.35 9.62
CA LEU A 126 4.56 0.84 10.12
C LEU A 126 4.11 -0.36 9.29
N ARG A 127 3.64 -1.43 9.95
CA ARG A 127 3.03 -2.58 9.29
C ARG A 127 1.66 -2.89 9.87
N VAL A 128 0.64 -2.86 9.02
CA VAL A 128 -0.74 -3.18 9.40
C VAL A 128 -1.03 -4.63 9.03
N VAL A 129 -1.42 -5.45 10.01
CA VAL A 129 -1.52 -6.91 9.86
C VAL A 129 -2.90 -7.39 10.23
N ALA A 130 -3.59 -8.03 9.29
CA ALA A 130 -4.84 -8.73 9.57
C ALA A 130 -4.57 -9.98 10.43
N HIS A 131 -5.52 -10.32 11.30
CA HIS A 131 -5.46 -11.52 12.14
C HIS A 131 -5.20 -12.80 11.33
N SER A 132 -5.78 -12.90 10.13
CA SER A 132 -5.61 -14.04 9.23
C SER A 132 -4.20 -14.14 8.63
N SER A 133 -3.43 -13.05 8.65
CA SER A 133 -2.05 -13.00 8.16
C SER A 133 -1.02 -13.28 9.25
N LEU A 134 -1.42 -13.38 10.52
CA LEU A 134 -0.50 -13.58 11.65
C LEU A 134 0.44 -14.77 11.43
N GLN A 135 -0.09 -15.91 11.00
CA GLN A 135 0.72 -17.11 10.81
C GLN A 135 1.75 -16.95 9.68
N ARG A 136 1.41 -16.25 8.59
CA ARG A 136 2.37 -15.95 7.53
C ARG A 136 3.47 -15.01 8.02
N VAL A 137 3.10 -13.97 8.78
CA VAL A 137 4.08 -13.06 9.39
C VAL A 137 5.03 -13.78 10.36
N LEU A 138 4.51 -14.70 11.19
CA LEU A 138 5.34 -15.48 12.11
C LEU A 138 6.26 -16.49 11.41
N ARG A 139 5.83 -17.06 10.28
CA ARG A 139 6.69 -17.92 9.44
C ARG A 139 7.85 -17.11 8.84
N SER A 140 7.58 -15.88 8.39
CA SER A 140 8.59 -14.97 7.85
C SER A 140 9.26 -14.11 8.92
N ARG A 141 9.35 -14.58 10.18
CA ARG A 141 9.88 -13.79 11.31
C ARG A 141 11.28 -13.21 11.09
N GLN A 142 12.15 -13.95 10.40
CA GLN A 142 13.55 -13.52 10.18
C GLN A 142 13.59 -12.27 9.32
N GLU A 143 12.76 -12.23 8.28
CA GLU A 143 12.65 -11.08 7.39
C GLU A 143 11.83 -9.95 8.02
N LEU A 144 10.63 -10.28 8.54
CA LEU A 144 9.65 -9.26 8.89
C LEU A 144 9.79 -8.71 10.31
N LEU A 145 10.34 -9.47 11.26
CA LEU A 145 10.38 -9.09 12.69
C LEU A 145 11.80 -8.84 13.19
N ASN A 146 12.77 -9.69 12.85
CA ASN A 146 14.11 -9.64 13.44
C ASN A 146 14.93 -8.39 13.02
N GLY A 147 14.66 -7.81 11.84
CA GLY A 147 15.27 -6.56 11.38
C GLY A 147 14.47 -5.29 11.72
N SER A 148 13.34 -5.43 12.42
CA SER A 148 12.29 -4.42 12.50
C SER A 148 12.21 -3.74 13.87
N GLN A 149 13.35 -3.47 14.51
CA GLN A 149 13.41 -2.98 15.90
C GLN A 149 12.66 -1.67 16.10
N ASP A 150 12.57 -0.84 15.07
CA ASP A 150 11.82 0.42 15.12
C ASP A 150 10.45 0.41 14.47
N THR A 151 10.12 -0.67 13.74
CA THR A 151 8.83 -0.81 13.05
C THR A 151 7.71 -0.98 14.06
N VAL A 152 6.64 -0.22 13.86
CA VAL A 152 5.38 -0.39 14.58
C VAL A 152 4.54 -1.44 13.86
N PHE A 153 4.01 -2.42 14.60
CA PHE A 153 3.06 -3.41 14.07
C PHE A 153 1.69 -3.14 14.67
N ILE A 154 0.69 -2.94 13.82
CA ILE A 154 -0.72 -2.80 14.24
C ILE A 154 -1.50 -4.01 13.74
N PHE A 155 -2.00 -4.82 14.68
CA PHE A 155 -2.82 -5.97 14.37
C PHE A 155 -4.31 -5.66 14.50
N TRP A 156 -5.11 -6.17 13.57
CA TRP A 156 -6.57 -6.01 13.58
C TRP A 156 -7.27 -7.34 13.30
N GLY A 157 -8.49 -7.50 13.81
CA GLY A 157 -9.25 -8.73 13.61
C GLY A 157 -10.61 -8.75 14.31
N PRO A 158 -11.38 -9.82 14.11
CA PRO A 158 -12.66 -10.00 14.79
C PRO A 158 -12.46 -10.03 16.30
N SER A 159 -13.44 -9.48 17.03
CA SER A 159 -13.37 -9.38 18.49
C SER A 159 -13.15 -10.74 19.15
N SER A 160 -13.69 -11.84 18.59
CA SER A 160 -13.49 -13.21 19.09
C SER A 160 -12.03 -13.67 19.09
N SER A 161 -11.23 -13.25 18.11
CA SER A 161 -9.83 -13.65 17.98
C SER A 161 -8.87 -12.72 18.74
N MET A 162 -9.32 -11.49 18.99
CA MET A 162 -8.54 -10.43 19.65
C MET A 162 -8.85 -10.26 21.15
N ARG A 163 -9.69 -11.13 21.73
CA ARG A 163 -10.07 -11.05 23.15
C ARG A 163 -8.85 -11.22 24.06
N GLN A 164 -8.84 -10.46 25.15
CA GLN A 164 -7.75 -10.47 26.14
C GLN A 164 -8.01 -11.41 27.32
N ASP A 165 -9.20 -12.03 27.38
CA ASP A 165 -9.64 -12.97 28.42
C ASP A 165 -9.02 -14.37 28.29
N GLY A 166 -7.90 -14.50 27.59
CA GLY A 166 -7.24 -15.78 27.32
C GLY A 166 -7.89 -16.62 26.21
N ARG A 167 -9.05 -16.24 25.67
CA ARG A 167 -9.70 -16.98 24.56
C ARG A 167 -9.39 -16.43 23.17
N GLY A 168 -8.81 -15.24 23.07
CA GLY A 168 -8.40 -14.65 21.81
C GLY A 168 -7.09 -15.25 21.30
N HIS A 169 -7.15 -16.26 20.45
CA HIS A 169 -5.97 -16.97 19.95
C HIS A 169 -4.93 -16.04 19.28
N VAL A 170 -5.36 -15.01 18.54
CA VAL A 170 -4.44 -14.02 17.93
C VAL A 170 -3.80 -13.18 19.01
N TYR A 171 -4.58 -12.62 19.95
CA TYR A 171 -4.04 -11.82 21.05
C TYR A 171 -3.04 -12.60 21.91
N ASN A 172 -3.34 -13.87 22.21
CA ASN A 172 -2.45 -14.76 22.96
C ASN A 172 -1.11 -14.96 22.23
N ASN A 173 -1.12 -15.13 20.91
CA ASN A 173 0.11 -15.23 20.11
C ASN A 173 0.89 -13.92 20.12
N LEU A 174 0.22 -12.76 20.01
CA LEU A 174 0.87 -11.46 20.10
C LEU A 174 1.51 -11.24 21.48
N ARG A 175 0.84 -11.69 22.54
CA ARG A 175 1.37 -11.67 23.91
C ARG A 175 2.65 -12.49 24.01
N LEU A 176 2.65 -13.72 23.49
CA LEU A 176 3.83 -14.56 23.45
C LEU A 176 4.95 -13.94 22.62
N LEU A 177 4.63 -13.37 21.44
CA LEU A 177 5.61 -12.67 20.62
C LEU A 177 6.27 -11.52 21.38
N LYS A 178 5.49 -10.72 22.12
CA LYS A 178 6.00 -9.61 22.93
C LYS A 178 6.85 -10.08 24.10
N GLN A 179 6.55 -11.24 24.68
CA GLN A 179 7.40 -11.86 25.71
C GLN A 179 8.75 -12.31 25.12
N LEU A 180 8.75 -12.90 23.93
CA LEU A 180 9.97 -13.38 23.26
C LEU A 180 10.80 -12.25 22.64
N GLN A 181 10.15 -11.17 22.21
CA GLN A 181 10.81 -10.00 21.62
C GLN A 181 10.28 -8.71 22.26
N PRO A 182 10.72 -8.38 23.50
CA PRO A 182 10.20 -7.22 24.25
C PRO A 182 10.43 -5.87 23.57
N LYS A 183 11.41 -5.77 22.66
CA LYS A 183 11.70 -4.55 21.89
C LYS A 183 10.68 -4.28 20.78
N LEU A 184 9.96 -5.28 20.28
CA LEU A 184 8.98 -5.07 19.20
C LEU A 184 7.84 -4.14 19.64
N LYS A 185 7.50 -3.16 18.81
CA LYS A 185 6.39 -2.24 19.04
C LYS A 185 5.10 -2.85 18.49
N VAL A 186 4.37 -3.60 19.31
CA VAL A 186 3.16 -4.35 18.89
C VAL A 186 1.91 -3.71 19.49
N TYR A 187 0.98 -3.34 18.62
CA TYR A 187 -0.29 -2.70 18.95
C TYR A 187 -1.46 -3.50 18.36
N ILE A 188 -2.64 -3.33 18.95
CA ILE A 188 -3.90 -3.83 18.42
C ILE A 188 -4.89 -2.69 18.20
N ILE A 189 -5.76 -2.84 17.22
CA ILE A 189 -6.93 -1.96 17.06
C ILE A 189 -8.00 -2.37 18.08
N SER A 190 -8.42 -1.44 18.93
CA SER A 190 -9.42 -1.69 19.96
C SER A 190 -10.79 -2.01 19.36
N ARG A 191 -11.65 -2.69 20.12
CA ARG A 191 -13.04 -2.99 19.69
C ARG A 191 -13.80 -1.72 19.30
N ILE A 192 -13.65 -0.65 20.08
CA ILE A 192 -14.32 0.63 19.79
C ILE A 192 -13.79 1.24 18.50
N LYS A 193 -12.48 1.19 18.26
CA LYS A 193 -11.88 1.72 17.03
C LYS A 193 -12.28 0.91 15.80
N MET A 194 -12.37 -0.42 15.91
CA MET A 194 -12.95 -1.27 14.87
C MET A 194 -14.37 -0.86 14.49
N LEU A 195 -15.23 -0.55 15.47
CA LEU A 195 -16.58 -0.03 15.21
C LEU A 195 -16.55 1.34 14.53
N LYS A 196 -15.64 2.24 14.92
CA LYS A 196 -15.46 3.53 14.24
C LYS A 196 -15.06 3.36 12.76
N PHE A 197 -14.24 2.36 12.43
CA PHE A 197 -13.92 2.04 11.03
C PHE A 197 -15.11 1.47 10.26
N ASP A 198 -15.93 0.62 10.90
CA ASP A 198 -17.20 0.13 10.32
C ASP A 198 -18.15 1.32 10.02
N GLU A 199 -18.30 2.26 10.95
CA GLU A 199 -19.13 3.46 10.76
C GLU A 199 -18.57 4.41 9.70
N LEU A 200 -17.25 4.58 9.62
CA LEU A 200 -16.62 5.36 8.54
C LEU A 200 -16.96 4.75 7.18
N PHE A 201 -16.83 3.43 7.02
CA PHE A 201 -17.17 2.76 5.76
C PHE A 201 -18.64 2.97 5.40
N LYS A 202 -19.54 2.80 6.37
CA LYS A 202 -20.97 3.02 6.17
C LYS A 202 -21.28 4.46 5.79
N LYS A 203 -20.62 5.45 6.41
CA LYS A 203 -20.78 6.86 6.08
C LYS A 203 -20.35 7.17 4.64
N GLU A 204 -19.23 6.62 4.20
CA GLU A 204 -18.66 6.91 2.88
C GLU A 204 -19.39 6.17 1.74
N THR A 205 -19.99 5.02 2.03
CA THR A 205 -20.58 4.15 0.99
C THR A 205 -22.11 4.05 1.06
N GLY A 206 -22.72 4.44 2.18
CA GLY A 206 -24.11 4.12 2.50
C GLY A 206 -24.36 2.64 2.82
N ILE A 207 -23.33 1.79 2.81
CA ILE A 207 -23.45 0.33 2.96
C ILE A 207 -22.96 -0.09 4.33
N ASP A 208 -23.81 -0.76 5.09
CA ASP A 208 -23.39 -1.38 6.34
C ASP A 208 -22.59 -2.66 6.05
N ARG A 209 -21.40 -2.76 6.63
CA ARG A 209 -20.50 -3.90 6.45
C ARG A 209 -21.13 -5.21 6.93
N LYS A 210 -21.81 -5.19 8.09
CA LYS A 210 -22.40 -6.38 8.71
C LYS A 210 -23.60 -6.84 7.89
N SER A 211 -24.45 -5.91 7.44
CA SER A 211 -25.61 -6.26 6.61
C SER A 211 -25.20 -6.82 5.25
N SER A 212 -24.09 -6.33 4.69
CA SER A 212 -23.52 -6.83 3.43
C SER A 212 -22.65 -8.09 3.56
N ASN A 213 -22.54 -8.64 4.78
CA ASN A 213 -21.72 -9.80 5.16
C ASN A 213 -20.28 -9.75 4.62
N SER A 214 -19.70 -8.56 4.55
CA SER A 214 -18.35 -8.33 4.03
C SER A 214 -17.35 -8.02 5.14
N TRP A 215 -16.05 -8.04 4.80
CA TRP A 215 -14.99 -7.54 5.67
C TRP A 215 -14.27 -6.39 4.99
N LEU A 216 -13.91 -5.37 5.77
CA LEU A 216 -13.00 -4.33 5.30
C LEU A 216 -11.63 -4.94 5.04
N SER A 217 -10.98 -4.53 3.96
CA SER A 217 -9.65 -5.04 3.63
C SER A 217 -8.58 -4.45 4.56
N THR A 218 -7.39 -5.07 4.57
CA THR A 218 -6.23 -4.43 5.23
C THR A 218 -5.90 -3.08 4.58
N GLY A 219 -6.18 -2.91 3.28
CA GLY A 219 -6.03 -1.64 2.57
C GLY A 219 -6.91 -0.54 3.16
N TRP A 220 -8.17 -0.85 3.48
CA TRP A 220 -9.07 0.09 4.18
C TRP A 220 -8.51 0.55 5.52
N PHE A 221 -8.14 -0.39 6.40
CA PHE A 221 -7.57 -0.04 7.70
C PHE A 221 -6.28 0.77 7.53
N THR A 222 -5.43 0.41 6.58
CA THR A 222 -4.15 1.10 6.36
C THR A 222 -4.35 2.52 5.85
N MET A 223 -5.28 2.73 4.91
CA MET A 223 -5.61 4.07 4.41
C MET A 223 -6.21 4.95 5.51
N ALA A 224 -7.16 4.43 6.29
CA ALA A 224 -7.76 5.16 7.39
C ALA A 224 -6.74 5.50 8.50
N ILE A 225 -5.81 4.59 8.80
CA ILE A 225 -4.67 4.87 9.72
C ILE A 225 -3.76 5.96 9.15
N ALA A 226 -3.45 5.91 7.86
CA ALA A 226 -2.60 6.90 7.20
C ALA A 226 -3.21 8.30 7.24
N LEU A 227 -4.53 8.43 7.09
CA LEU A 227 -5.25 9.71 7.25
C LEU A 227 -5.11 10.33 8.65
N GLU A 228 -5.02 9.50 9.68
CA GLU A 228 -4.81 9.96 11.04
C GLU A 228 -3.34 10.36 11.27
N LEU A 229 -2.41 9.67 10.62
CA LEU A 229 -0.97 9.73 10.92
C LEU A 229 -0.17 10.70 10.04
N CYS A 230 -0.61 10.96 8.82
CA CYS A 230 0.18 11.60 7.76
C CYS A 230 -0.41 12.94 7.31
N ASN A 231 0.44 13.92 6.94
CA ASN A 231 -0.03 15.12 6.24
C ASN A 231 -0.17 14.88 4.73
N ARG A 232 0.75 14.13 4.13
CA ARG A 232 0.73 13.69 2.74
C ARG A 232 0.84 12.17 2.66
N ILE A 233 0.02 11.56 1.81
CA ILE A 233 0.03 10.11 1.56
C ILE A 233 0.32 9.86 0.09
N ASN A 234 1.43 9.19 -0.19
CA ASN A 234 1.76 8.67 -1.51
C ASN A 234 1.44 7.17 -1.52
N VAL A 235 0.47 6.75 -2.33
CA VAL A 235 0.00 5.37 -2.43
C VAL A 235 0.64 4.72 -3.65
N TYR A 236 1.32 3.59 -3.45
CA TYR A 236 2.02 2.86 -4.51
C TYR A 236 1.35 1.50 -4.76
N GLY A 237 1.13 1.14 -6.03
CA GLY A 237 0.57 -0.18 -6.37
C GLY A 237 -0.95 -0.23 -6.25
N MET A 238 -1.66 0.86 -6.51
CA MET A 238 -3.11 0.88 -6.43
C MET A 238 -3.68 1.38 -7.74
N VAL A 239 -4.42 0.53 -8.46
CA VAL A 239 -5.16 0.91 -9.68
C VAL A 239 -6.41 1.74 -9.35
N PRO A 240 -6.91 2.58 -10.28
CA PRO A 240 -8.18 3.29 -10.09
C PRO A 240 -9.38 2.33 -10.01
N PRO A 241 -10.52 2.78 -9.45
CA PRO A 241 -11.67 1.89 -9.19
C PRO A 241 -12.28 1.23 -10.43
N ASP A 242 -12.17 1.87 -11.58
CA ASP A 242 -12.71 1.43 -12.86
C ASP A 242 -11.70 0.65 -13.73
N PHE A 243 -10.46 0.48 -13.27
CA PHE A 243 -9.38 -0.17 -14.02
C PHE A 243 -9.78 -1.54 -14.59
N CYS A 244 -10.36 -2.41 -13.76
CA CYS A 244 -10.76 -3.76 -14.14
C CYS A 244 -12.09 -3.84 -14.93
N ARG A 245 -12.66 -2.71 -15.37
CA ARG A 245 -13.84 -2.71 -16.25
C ARG A 245 -13.47 -2.91 -17.72
N SER A 246 -12.31 -2.41 -18.12
CA SER A 246 -11.78 -2.62 -19.47
C SER A 246 -11.03 -3.95 -19.56
N SER A 247 -11.03 -4.60 -20.71
CA SER A 247 -10.18 -5.77 -20.99
C SER A 247 -8.80 -5.38 -21.55
N SER A 248 -8.52 -4.08 -21.71
CA SER A 248 -7.30 -3.58 -22.35
C SER A 248 -6.10 -3.43 -21.42
N HIS A 249 -6.23 -3.74 -20.13
CA HIS A 249 -5.14 -3.60 -19.18
C HIS A 249 -4.21 -4.84 -19.22
N PRO A 250 -2.91 -4.67 -18.93
CA PRO A 250 -2.03 -5.80 -18.68
C PRO A 250 -2.54 -6.67 -17.53
N SER A 251 -2.39 -7.99 -17.64
CA SER A 251 -2.61 -8.91 -16.53
C SER A 251 -1.37 -8.90 -15.64
N VAL A 252 -1.58 -8.76 -14.33
CA VAL A 252 -0.53 -8.78 -13.32
C VAL A 252 -0.98 -9.68 -12.16
N PRO A 253 -0.04 -10.31 -11.44
CA PRO A 253 -0.40 -11.09 -10.26
C PRO A 253 -1.04 -10.19 -9.18
N TYR A 254 -1.92 -10.77 -8.38
CA TYR A 254 -2.56 -10.08 -7.26
C TYR A 254 -1.55 -9.57 -6.23
N HIS A 255 -0.44 -10.31 -6.05
CA HIS A 255 0.66 -9.88 -5.21
C HIS A 255 2.00 -9.85 -5.98
N TYR A 256 2.81 -8.81 -5.80
CA TYR A 256 4.14 -8.72 -6.45
C TYR A 256 5.09 -9.84 -6.04
N TYR A 257 4.89 -10.41 -4.85
CA TYR A 257 5.72 -11.48 -4.29
C TYR A 257 5.18 -12.89 -4.53
N GLU A 258 4.10 -13.01 -5.31
CA GLU A 258 3.50 -14.28 -5.73
C GLU A 258 3.29 -14.25 -7.25
N PRO A 259 4.35 -14.33 -8.07
CA PRO A 259 4.26 -14.19 -9.53
C PRO A 259 3.40 -15.28 -10.19
N SER A 260 3.26 -16.45 -9.55
CA SER A 260 2.35 -17.53 -9.98
C SER A 260 0.98 -17.47 -9.28
N GLY A 261 0.68 -16.38 -8.59
CA GLY A 261 -0.58 -16.14 -7.91
C GLY A 261 -1.73 -15.82 -8.88
N PRO A 262 -2.96 -15.65 -8.35
CA PRO A 262 -4.11 -15.28 -9.16
C PRO A 262 -3.95 -13.88 -9.77
N ASP A 263 -4.62 -13.62 -10.89
CA ASP A 263 -4.68 -12.30 -11.52
C ASP A 263 -5.32 -11.24 -10.59
N GLU A 264 -4.77 -10.03 -10.60
CA GLU A 264 -5.21 -8.93 -9.74
C GLU A 264 -6.69 -8.57 -9.97
N CYS A 265 -7.09 -8.37 -11.22
CA CYS A 265 -8.46 -7.96 -11.55
C CYS A 265 -9.46 -9.10 -11.32
N PHE A 266 -9.08 -10.34 -11.59
CA PHE A 266 -9.86 -11.51 -11.21
C PHE A 266 -10.16 -11.51 -9.71
N MET A 267 -9.14 -11.32 -8.86
CA MET A 267 -9.31 -11.27 -7.40
C MET A 267 -10.19 -10.10 -6.96
N TYR A 268 -10.00 -8.91 -7.53
CA TYR A 268 -10.83 -7.75 -7.21
C TYR A 268 -12.31 -7.99 -7.56
N LEU A 269 -12.60 -8.44 -8.77
CA LEU A 269 -13.97 -8.68 -9.23
C LEU A 269 -14.64 -9.84 -8.48
N LEU A 270 -13.91 -10.92 -8.19
CA LEU A 270 -14.41 -12.06 -7.43
C LEU A 270 -14.86 -11.64 -6.03
N HIS A 271 -14.00 -10.91 -5.31
CA HIS A 271 -14.32 -10.43 -3.96
C HIS A 271 -15.43 -9.37 -3.99
N GLU A 272 -15.39 -8.44 -4.94
CA GLU A 272 -16.40 -7.38 -5.05
C GLU A 272 -17.81 -7.94 -5.28
N LYS A 273 -17.94 -8.99 -6.10
CA LYS A 273 -19.25 -9.59 -6.46
C LYS A 273 -19.74 -10.62 -5.46
N SER A 274 -18.88 -11.14 -4.59
CA SER A 274 -19.26 -12.19 -3.66
C SER A 274 -20.33 -11.73 -2.66
N ARG A 275 -21.14 -12.71 -2.23
CA ARG A 275 -22.21 -12.58 -1.22
C ARG A 275 -22.08 -13.63 -0.11
N ARG A 276 -21.06 -14.50 -0.17
CA ARG A 276 -20.84 -15.61 0.77
C ARG A 276 -19.36 -15.70 1.13
N GLY A 277 -19.07 -16.07 2.38
CA GLY A 277 -17.71 -16.23 2.89
C GLY A 277 -17.04 -14.89 3.27
N SER A 278 -15.75 -14.95 3.55
CA SER A 278 -14.95 -13.77 3.93
C SER A 278 -14.47 -13.04 2.68
N HIS A 279 -15.31 -12.19 2.11
CA HIS A 279 -14.96 -11.37 0.96
C HIS A 279 -14.81 -9.88 1.32
N HIS A 280 -14.18 -9.13 0.41
CA HIS A 280 -13.90 -7.70 0.56
C HIS A 280 -14.63 -6.91 -0.52
N ARG A 281 -14.78 -5.60 -0.33
CA ARG A 281 -15.34 -4.70 -1.34
C ARG A 281 -14.23 -3.84 -1.93
N PHE A 282 -13.24 -4.48 -2.56
CA PHE A 282 -12.02 -3.81 -3.02
C PHE A 282 -12.26 -2.65 -3.99
N ILE A 283 -13.24 -2.76 -4.88
CA ILE A 283 -13.57 -1.69 -5.83
C ILE A 283 -14.31 -0.58 -5.09
N THR A 284 -15.26 -0.93 -4.22
CA THR A 284 -15.97 0.05 -3.39
C THR A 284 -15.02 0.84 -2.48
N GLU A 285 -14.06 0.17 -1.83
CA GLU A 285 -13.04 0.84 -1.01
C GLU A 285 -12.19 1.80 -1.84
N LYS A 286 -11.76 1.38 -3.05
CA LYS A 286 -11.01 2.26 -3.97
C LYS A 286 -11.82 3.48 -4.41
N MET A 287 -13.14 3.36 -4.62
CA MET A 287 -14.00 4.52 -4.91
C MET A 287 -13.96 5.54 -3.77
N VAL A 288 -14.01 5.08 -2.52
CA VAL A 288 -13.88 5.97 -1.35
C VAL A 288 -12.51 6.63 -1.32
N PHE A 289 -11.42 5.89 -1.60
CA PHE A 289 -10.07 6.46 -1.62
C PHE A 289 -9.90 7.51 -2.72
N SER A 290 -10.50 7.27 -3.89
CA SER A 290 -10.57 8.23 -4.98
C SER A 290 -11.29 9.51 -4.54
N ASN A 291 -12.44 9.39 -3.86
CA ASN A 291 -13.19 10.54 -3.36
C ASN A 291 -12.41 11.33 -2.29
N TRP A 292 -11.74 10.63 -1.36
CA TRP A 292 -10.87 11.26 -0.37
C TRP A 292 -9.73 12.03 -1.04
N ALA A 293 -9.12 11.50 -2.10
CA ALA A 293 -8.03 12.15 -2.82
C ALA A 293 -8.44 13.43 -3.55
N GLN A 294 -9.74 13.70 -3.76
CA GLN A 294 -10.20 14.97 -4.34
C GLN A 294 -10.05 16.14 -3.36
N THR A 295 -10.01 15.88 -2.05
CA THR A 295 -10.00 16.93 -1.01
C THR A 295 -8.85 16.80 -0.02
N LEU A 296 -8.21 15.64 0.04
CA LEU A 296 -7.09 15.34 0.92
C LEU A 296 -5.80 15.17 0.10
N ASN A 297 -4.65 15.36 0.73
CA ASN A 297 -3.33 15.31 0.10
C ASN A 297 -2.87 13.85 -0.13
N ILE A 298 -3.57 13.14 -1.01
CA ILE A 298 -3.37 11.73 -1.37
C ILE A 298 -3.01 11.66 -2.85
N HIS A 299 -1.94 10.94 -3.17
CA HIS A 299 -1.41 10.81 -4.53
C HIS A 299 -1.20 9.33 -4.84
N PHE A 300 -1.50 8.90 -6.07
CA PHE A 300 -1.39 7.50 -6.48
C PHE A 300 -0.29 7.33 -7.54
N TYR A 301 0.52 6.29 -7.35
CA TYR A 301 1.67 5.96 -8.16
C TYR A 301 1.66 4.48 -8.50
N GLN A 302 2.17 4.15 -9.69
CA GLN A 302 2.28 2.78 -10.19
C GLN A 302 0.97 1.97 -10.10
N PRO A 303 -0.01 2.22 -10.99
CA PRO A 303 0.00 3.25 -12.03
C PRO A 303 -0.24 4.65 -11.46
N ASP A 304 0.25 5.68 -12.16
CA ASP A 304 -0.04 7.08 -11.82
C ASP A 304 -1.45 7.44 -12.29
N TRP A 305 -2.28 7.93 -11.37
CA TRP A 305 -3.63 8.41 -11.70
C TRP A 305 -4.11 9.43 -10.67
N ASN A 306 -5.06 10.26 -11.10
CA ASN A 306 -5.73 11.24 -10.26
C ASN A 306 -7.24 10.98 -10.28
N PRO A 307 -7.95 11.24 -9.17
CA PRO A 307 -9.40 11.14 -9.17
C PRO A 307 -9.99 12.12 -10.19
N ALA A 308 -10.97 11.68 -10.96
CA ALA A 308 -11.70 12.57 -11.86
C ALA A 308 -12.33 13.71 -11.05
N ALA A 309 -12.20 14.94 -11.53
CA ALA A 309 -12.85 16.10 -10.92
C ALA A 309 -14.37 15.86 -10.92
N VAL A 310 -15.02 16.08 -9.77
CA VAL A 310 -16.48 16.19 -9.75
C VAL A 310 -16.81 17.42 -10.59
N ILE A 311 -17.45 17.22 -11.74
CA ILE A 311 -18.00 18.33 -12.52
C ILE A 311 -19.14 18.92 -11.68
N SER A 312 -18.81 19.91 -10.87
CA SER A 312 -19.75 20.81 -10.19
C SER A 312 -20.41 21.70 -11.24
N GLY A 313 -21.27 21.14 -12.10
CA GLY A 313 -21.79 21.89 -13.24
C GLY A 313 -22.56 21.07 -14.25
N LEU A 314 -23.62 20.38 -13.84
CA LEU A 314 -24.83 20.37 -14.66
C LEU A 314 -25.88 21.19 -13.91
N ASN A 315 -26.10 22.39 -14.45
CA ASN A 315 -27.21 23.25 -14.11
C ASN A 315 -28.48 22.43 -13.98
N SER A 316 -29.21 22.69 -12.90
CA SER A 316 -30.64 22.49 -12.78
C SER A 316 -31.37 23.21 -13.92
N SER A 317 -31.41 22.61 -15.10
CA SER A 317 -32.36 22.97 -16.14
C SER A 317 -33.69 22.27 -15.82
N SER A 318 -34.53 23.02 -15.11
CA SER A 318 -35.99 23.05 -15.24
C SER A 318 -36.64 21.81 -15.85
N PHE A 319 -37.11 20.88 -15.01
CA PHE A 319 -38.30 20.11 -15.35
C PHE A 319 -39.51 21.04 -15.22
N SER A 320 -39.89 21.67 -16.34
CA SER A 320 -41.24 22.21 -16.50
C SER A 320 -42.21 21.03 -16.58
N ALA A 321 -43.07 20.89 -15.55
CA ALA A 321 -44.23 20.02 -15.62
C ALA A 321 -45.17 20.50 -16.74
N PRO A 322 -45.71 19.62 -17.61
CA PRO A 322 -46.79 20.02 -18.49
C PRO A 322 -48.07 20.16 -17.67
N ALA A 323 -48.62 21.36 -17.67
CA ALA A 323 -50.00 21.59 -17.26
C ALA A 323 -50.93 21.03 -18.34
N GLY A 324 -51.85 20.14 -17.92
CA GLY A 324 -53.23 20.00 -18.38
C GLY A 324 -53.52 19.75 -19.86
N SER A 325 -54.19 18.63 -20.14
CA SER A 325 -55.54 18.58 -20.74
C SER A 325 -56.19 17.25 -20.37
#